data_AF-U2KX34-F1
#
_entry.id   AF-U2KX34-F1
#
_cell.length_a   1.000
_cell.length_b   1.000
_cell.length_c   1.000
_cell.angle_alpha   90.00
_cell.angle_beta   90.00
_cell.angle_gamma   90.00
#
_symmetry.space_group_name_H-M   'P 1'
#
loop_
_entity.id
_entity.type
_entity.pdbx_description
1 polymer ?
#
loop_
_entity_poly.entity_id
_entity_poly.type
_entity_poly.pdbx_seq_one_letter_code
_entity_poly.pdbx_strand_id
1 'polypeptide(L)'
;MKIDIAHIAKLSRLHIEPEKMDKFEKDMAAIVDMVDRLPDVEDELTLDAEHPMKLREDVAVEHKFRREEMLANAPVVQSGCLVVPKTVE
;
A
#
# COMPACT_ATOMS: atom_id res chain seq x y z
N MET A 1 -0.73 21.85 14.52
CA MET A 1 -0.76 20.38 14.62
C MET A 1 0.65 19.88 14.36
N LYS A 2 1.23 19.01 15.20
CA LYS A 2 2.57 18.46 14.96
C LYS A 2 2.42 17.09 14.32
N ILE A 3 2.89 16.93 13.09
CA ILE A 3 2.76 15.68 12.33
C ILE A 3 3.96 14.80 12.66
N ASP A 4 3.71 13.63 13.23
CA ASP A 4 4.77 12.65 13.51
C ASP A 4 5.13 11.86 12.24
N ILE A 5 6.06 12.42 11.46
CA ILE A 5 6.57 11.79 10.24
C ILE A 5 7.29 10.48 10.54
N ALA A 6 7.94 10.35 11.70
CA ALA A 6 8.64 9.12 12.06
C ALA A 6 7.66 7.96 12.31
N HIS A 7 6.53 8.25 12.95
CA HIS A 7 5.46 7.28 13.15
C HIS A 7 4.84 6.83 11.81
N ILE A 8 4.51 7.78 10.94
CA ILE A 8 3.92 7.50 9.62
C ILE A 8 4.90 6.69 8.75
N ALA A 9 6.18 7.07 8.73
CA ALA A 9 7.21 6.34 7.99
C ALA A 9 7.32 4.89 8.45
N LYS A 10 7.23 4.64 9.76
CA LYS A 10 7.24 3.28 10.33
C LYS A 10 6.03 2.46 9.87
N LEU A 11 4.83 3.03 9.86
CA LEU A 11 3.62 2.36 9.37
C LEU A 11 3.72 2.01 7.89
N SER A 12 4.29 2.91 7.09
CA SER A 12 4.46 2.74 5.64
C SER A 12 5.70 1.93 5.23
N ARG A 13 6.48 1.41 6.20
CA ARG A 13 7.76 0.70 5.95
C ARG A 13 8.77 1.54 5.14
N LEU A 14 8.74 2.86 5.31
CA LEU A 14 9.67 3.78 4.65
C LEU A 14 10.82 4.14 5.58
N HIS A 15 12.04 4.06 5.06
CA HIS A 15 13.21 4.61 5.72
C HIS A 15 13.45 6.03 5.21
N ILE A 16 13.41 7.02 6.10
CA ILE A 16 13.63 8.44 5.78
C ILE A 16 14.91 8.87 6.48
N GLU A 17 15.83 9.51 5.77
CA GLU A 17 17.03 10.05 6.41
C GLU A 17 16.67 11.21 7.36
N PRO A 18 17.34 11.34 8.52
CA PRO A 18 17.00 12.36 9.52
C PRO A 18 17.05 13.78 8.97
N GLU A 19 17.94 14.05 8.01
CA GLU A 19 18.08 15.36 7.34
C GLU A 19 16.84 15.77 6.53
N LYS A 20 16.02 14.80 6.09
CA LYS A 20 14.82 15.06 5.28
C LYS A 20 13.55 15.13 6.12
N MET A 21 13.60 14.79 7.41
CA MET A 21 12.43 14.76 8.30
C MET A 21 11.75 16.14 8.38
N ASP A 22 12.52 17.20 8.59
CA ASP A 22 12.00 18.57 8.70
C ASP A 22 11.32 19.05 7.43
N LYS A 23 11.81 18.60 6.27
CA LYS A 23 11.19 18.91 4.98
C LYS A 23 9.85 18.19 4.85
N PHE A 24 9.82 16.88 5.13
CA PHE A 24 8.60 16.09 5.03
C PHE A 24 7.52 16.52 6.03
N GLU A 25 7.90 17.02 7.22
CA GLU A 25 6.94 17.58 8.16
C GLU A 25 6.24 18.81 7.57
N LYS A 26 7.00 19.71 6.95
CA LYS A 26 6.44 20.92 6.29
C LYS A 26 5.60 20.57 5.07
N ASP A 27 6.10 19.67 4.22
CA ASP A 27 5.39 19.25 3.01
C ASP A 27 4.07 18.56 3.37
N MET A 28 4.06 17.70 4.40
CA MET A 28 2.84 17.04 4.86
C MET A 28 1.84 18.02 5.49
N ALA A 29 2.33 18.99 6.28
CA ALA A 29 1.46 20.04 6.82
C ALA A 29 0.78 20.84 5.70
N ALA A 30 1.53 21.21 4.65
CA ALA A 30 0.99 21.92 3.50
C ALA A 30 -0.05 21.09 2.72
N ILE A 31 0.14 19.77 2.62
CA ILE A 31 -0.84 18.88 1.99
C ILE A 31 -2.14 18.81 2.80
N VAL A 32 -2.05 18.67 4.13
CA VAL A 32 -3.23 18.66 5.01
C VAL A 32 -3.97 20.00 4.91
N ASP A 33 -3.25 21.12 4.97
CA ASP A 33 -3.83 22.46 4.83
C ASP A 33 -4.53 22.66 3.47
N MET A 34 -4.05 22.00 2.41
CA MET A 34 -4.69 22.02 1.10
C MET A 34 -5.97 21.18 1.09
N VAL A 35 -5.94 20.00 1.69
CA VAL A 35 -7.10 19.09 1.80
C VAL A 35 -8.22 19.73 2.62
N ASP A 36 -7.88 20.44 3.70
CA ASP A 36 -8.85 21.18 4.54
C ASP A 36 -9.56 22.32 3.78
N ARG A 37 -9.03 22.76 2.63
CA ARG A 37 -9.66 23.77 1.76
C ARG A 37 -10.50 23.17 0.65
N LEU A 38 -10.57 21.84 0.54
CA LEU A 38 -11.44 21.21 -0.42
C LEU A 38 -12.90 21.55 -0.07
N PRO A 39 -13.73 21.90 -1.06
CA PRO A 39 -15.14 22.17 -0.82
C PRO A 39 -15.82 20.91 -0.29
N ASP A 40 -16.79 21.10 0.60
CA ASP A 40 -17.66 20.02 1.03
C ASP A 40 -18.40 19.45 -0.19
N VAL A 41 -18.44 18.12 -0.28
CA VAL A 41 -19.21 17.41 -1.30
C VAL A 41 -20.48 16.90 -0.63
N GLU A 42 -21.61 17.47 -1.01
CA GLU A 42 -22.94 16.94 -0.66
C GLU A 42 -23.31 15.85 -1.67
N ASP A 43 -22.79 14.64 -1.48
CA ASP A 43 -23.21 13.47 -2.26
C ASP A 43 -23.92 12.47 -1.35
N GLU A 44 -25.03 11.91 -1.84
CA GLU A 44 -25.69 10.81 -1.15
C GLU A 44 -24.90 9.52 -1.41
N LEU A 45 -24.52 8.83 -0.34
CA LEU A 45 -23.91 7.50 -0.40
C LEU A 45 -24.95 6.48 -0.90
N THR A 46 -25.15 6.45 -2.21
CA THR A 46 -26.04 5.53 -2.90
C THR A 46 -25.28 4.30 -3.37
N LEU A 47 -25.98 3.18 -3.50
CA LEU A 47 -25.40 1.97 -4.07
C LEU A 47 -25.21 2.18 -5.58
N ASP A 48 -23.98 2.04 -6.04
CA ASP A 48 -23.64 2.18 -7.46
C ASP A 48 -24.24 1.01 -8.26
N ALA A 49 -25.30 1.31 -9.02
CA ALA A 49 -25.99 0.33 -9.85
C ALA A 49 -25.16 -0.14 -11.05
N GLU A 50 -24.19 0.65 -11.51
CA GLU A 50 -23.29 0.31 -12.63
C GLU A 50 -22.18 -0.66 -12.20
N HIS A 51 -21.87 -0.72 -10.90
CA HIS A 51 -20.84 -1.58 -10.32
C HIS A 51 -21.39 -2.57 -9.28
N PRO A 52 -22.27 -3.51 -9.70
CA PRO A 52 -22.83 -4.49 -8.77
C PRO A 52 -21.76 -5.48 -8.29
N MET A 53 -21.94 -5.97 -7.06
CA MET A 53 -21.14 -7.05 -6.51
C MET A 53 -21.33 -8.33 -7.35
N LYS A 54 -20.26 -8.81 -7.98
CA LYS A 54 -20.25 -10.05 -8.76
C LYS A 54 -19.57 -11.16 -7.96
N LEU A 55 -20.28 -12.26 -7.77
CA LEU A 55 -19.70 -13.48 -7.20
C LEU A 55 -18.88 -14.20 -8.27
N ARG A 56 -17.73 -14.73 -7.86
CA ARG A 56 -16.93 -15.64 -8.68
C ARG A 56 -17.44 -17.06 -8.49
N GLU A 57 -17.50 -17.85 -9.56
CA GLU A 57 -17.83 -19.27 -9.48
C GLU A 57 -16.78 -20.05 -8.67
N ASP A 58 -17.24 -21.01 -7.86
CA ASP A 58 -16.38 -21.86 -7.04
C ASP A 58 -15.83 -23.05 -7.84
N VAL A 59 -15.03 -22.73 -8.85
CA VAL A 59 -14.36 -23.71 -9.70
C VAL A 59 -12.85 -23.58 -9.51
N ALA A 60 -12.20 -24.70 -9.18
CA ALA A 60 -10.75 -24.76 -9.06
C ALA A 60 -10.10 -24.63 -10.45
N VAL A 61 -9.15 -23.69 -10.58
CA VAL A 61 -8.34 -23.57 -11.79
C VAL A 61 -6.97 -24.17 -11.51
N GLU A 62 -6.73 -25.35 -12.07
CA GLU A 62 -5.46 -26.05 -11.92
C GLU A 62 -4.41 -25.52 -12.91
N HIS A 63 -3.14 -25.53 -12.50
CA HIS A 63 -1.99 -25.24 -13.36
C HIS A 63 -2.01 -23.89 -14.10
N LYS A 64 -2.71 -22.88 -13.56
CA LYS A 64 -2.81 -21.53 -14.17
C LYS A 64 -1.44 -20.86 -14.41
N PHE A 65 -0.47 -21.12 -13.55
CA PHE A 65 0.89 -20.57 -13.66
C PHE A 65 1.91 -21.67 -13.39
N ARG A 66 3.04 -21.61 -14.11
CA ARG A 66 4.19 -22.48 -13.83
C ARG A 66 5.01 -21.89 -12.69
N ARG A 67 5.61 -22.75 -11.87
CA ARG A 67 6.48 -22.31 -10.75
C ARG A 67 7.63 -21.41 -11.23
N GLU A 68 8.18 -21.71 -12.40
CA GLU A 68 9.24 -20.93 -13.05
C GLU A 68 8.79 -19.50 -13.35
N GLU A 69 7.58 -19.33 -13.90
CA GLU A 69 6.99 -18.02 -14.22
C GLU A 69 6.76 -17.18 -12.96
N MET A 70 6.26 -17.82 -11.90
CA MET A 70 5.99 -17.15 -10.62
C MET A 70 7.26 -16.67 -9.91
N LEU A 71 8.38 -17.36 -10.11
CA LEU A 71 9.65 -17.06 -9.45
C LEU A 71 10.59 -16.18 -10.29
N ALA A 72 10.24 -15.89 -11.54
CA ALA A 72 11.10 -15.13 -12.46
C ALA A 72 11.47 -13.72 -11.95
N ASN A 73 10.57 -13.08 -11.19
CA ASN A 73 10.79 -11.73 -10.63
C ASN A 73 11.31 -11.74 -9.19
N ALA A 74 11.54 -12.92 -8.62
CA ALA A 74 11.98 -13.02 -7.24
C ALA A 74 13.45 -12.61 -7.09
N PRO A 75 13.80 -11.74 -6.13
CA PRO A 75 15.20 -11.31 -5.94
C PRO A 75 16.16 -12.46 -5.63
N VAL A 76 15.73 -13.42 -4.80
CA VAL A 76 16.50 -14.61 -4.43
C VAL A 76 15.55 -15.80 -4.29
N VAL A 77 15.92 -16.91 -4.93
CA VAL A 77 15.17 -18.17 -4.89
C VAL A 77 16.10 -19.28 -4.42
N GLN A 78 15.65 -20.09 -3.46
CA GLN A 78 16.38 -21.26 -3.00
C GLN A 78 15.42 -22.43 -2.83
N SER A 79 15.73 -23.58 -3.43
CA SER A 79 14.87 -24.78 -3.42
C SER A 79 13.41 -24.50 -3.83
N GLY A 80 13.24 -23.50 -4.72
CA GLY A 80 11.96 -22.99 -5.20
C GLY A 80 11.12 -22.23 -4.16
N CYS A 81 11.72 -21.78 -3.06
CA CYS A 81 11.14 -20.87 -2.08
C CYS A 81 11.68 -19.45 -2.29
N LEU A 82 10.88 -18.45 -1.94
CA LEU A 82 11.31 -17.05 -1.86
C LEU A 82 12.16 -16.87 -0.61
N VAL A 83 13.39 -16.39 -0.78
CA VAL A 83 14.29 -16.17 0.35
C VAL A 83 14.09 -14.75 0.88
N VAL A 84 13.77 -14.65 2.16
CA VAL A 84 13.65 -13.38 2.88
C VAL A 84 14.53 -13.39 4.13
N PRO A 85 14.97 -12.22 4.63
CA PRO A 85 15.68 -12.15 5.90
C PRO A 85 14.83 -12.78 7.00
N LYS A 86 15.47 -13.58 7.87
CA LYS A 86 14.79 -14.20 9.00
C LYS A 86 14.19 -13.09 9.87
N THR A 87 12.88 -13.15 10.10
CA THR A 87 12.23 -12.32 11.11
C THR A 87 12.74 -12.76 12.49
N VAL A 88 13.43 -11.86 13.18
CA VAL A 88 13.73 -11.97 14.61
C VAL A 88 12.66 -11.17 15.36
N GLU A 89 12.15 -11.71 16.45
CA GLU A 89 11.26 -11.00 17.39
C GLU A 89 11.97 -9.81 18.06
#